data_AF-A0A2V6ZSB7-F1
#
_entry.id   AF-A0A2V6ZSB7-F1
#
_cell.length_a   1.000
_cell.length_b   1.000
_cell.length_c   1.000
_cell.angle_alpha   90.00
_cell.angle_beta   90.00
_cell.angle_gamma   90.00
#
_symmetry.space_group_name_H-M   'P 1'
#
loop_
_entity.id
_entity.type
_entity.pdbx_description
1 polymer ?
#
loop_
_entity_poly.entity_id
_entity_poly.type
_entity_poly.pdbx_seq_one_letter_code
_entity_poly.pdbx_strand_id
1 'polypeptide(L)'
;MKSLNSRMAVMVWVMVACAMMPAVTLAQMQIPGVGSMLPDKAQLLEQAQKLVADLTSMKSSGKLGTADTAKVDSLLPKATAVNTELAKPQVEPSRLTQLAGQLGDLQKQVGALKGVMK
;
A
#
# COMPACT_ATOMS: atom_id res chain seq x y z
N MET A 1 -27.26 -10.97 -37.39
CA MET A 1 -25.90 -11.31 -37.85
C MET A 1 -25.06 -10.03 -37.90
N LYS A 2 -23.82 -10.05 -37.37
CA LYS A 2 -22.73 -9.03 -37.45
C LYS A 2 -23.05 -7.67 -36.78
N SER A 3 -22.19 -7.04 -35.98
CA SER A 3 -20.72 -7.06 -35.89
C SER A 3 -20.28 -6.60 -34.50
N LEU A 4 -19.25 -7.24 -33.93
CA LEU A 4 -18.40 -6.66 -32.91
C LEU A 4 -17.59 -5.49 -33.49
N ASN A 5 -17.24 -4.52 -32.65
CA ASN A 5 -15.96 -3.78 -32.67
C ASN A 5 -15.90 -2.93 -31.38
N SER A 6 -15.25 -3.43 -30.32
CA SER A 6 -13.81 -3.23 -30.08
C SER A 6 -13.41 -1.76 -29.98
N ARG A 7 -13.89 -1.07 -28.93
CA ARG A 7 -13.24 0.12 -28.38
C ARG A 7 -13.22 0.04 -26.86
N MET A 8 -12.40 -0.90 -26.40
CA MET A 8 -11.44 -0.78 -25.30
C MET A 8 -11.44 0.61 -24.61
N ALA A 9 -12.43 0.86 -23.77
CA ALA A 9 -12.42 1.95 -22.80
C ALA A 9 -11.90 1.38 -21.49
N VAL A 10 -10.58 1.24 -21.44
CA VAL A 10 -9.83 0.93 -20.23
C VAL A 10 -9.58 2.24 -19.49
N MET A 11 -9.66 2.17 -18.15
CA MET A 11 -9.21 3.16 -17.14
C MET A 11 -10.14 4.35 -16.91
N VAL A 12 -10.44 4.82 -15.69
CA VAL A 12 -9.95 4.57 -14.31
C VAL A 12 -10.96 5.26 -13.38
N TRP A 13 -11.61 4.54 -12.46
CA TRP A 13 -11.32 4.55 -11.01
C TRP A 13 -11.21 5.96 -10.36
N VAL A 14 -12.31 6.71 -10.25
CA VAL A 14 -12.45 7.77 -9.22
C VAL A 14 -13.93 7.91 -8.84
N MET A 15 -14.44 7.05 -7.96
CA MET A 15 -15.70 7.34 -7.26
C MET A 15 -15.85 6.46 -6.02
N VAL A 16 -15.15 6.82 -4.94
CA VAL A 16 -15.52 6.38 -3.58
C VAL A 16 -15.35 7.57 -2.63
N ALA A 17 -16.49 8.25 -2.43
CA ALA A 17 -16.94 8.83 -1.16
C ALA A 17 -15.99 9.77 -0.38
N CYS A 18 -15.91 11.03 -0.81
CA CYS A 18 -15.64 12.16 0.10
C CYS A 18 -16.97 12.78 0.55
N ALA A 19 -17.68 12.13 1.49
CA ALA A 19 -18.67 12.78 2.35
C ALA A 19 -19.15 11.77 3.40
N MET A 20 -18.59 11.84 4.61
CA MET A 20 -19.27 11.71 5.91
C MET A 20 -18.18 11.76 7.00
N MET A 21 -18.09 12.89 7.71
CA MET A 21 -17.41 12.91 9.01
C MET A 21 -18.18 12.01 9.99
N PRO A 22 -17.47 11.35 10.91
CA PRO A 22 -17.81 11.54 12.31
C PRO A 22 -16.60 12.05 13.09
N ALA A 23 -16.85 13.06 13.90
CA ALA A 23 -16.02 13.40 15.03
C ALA A 23 -15.79 12.14 15.90
N VAL A 24 -14.59 11.59 15.83
CA VAL A 24 -14.00 10.76 16.89
C VAL A 24 -12.98 11.61 17.62
N THR A 25 -13.49 12.61 18.34
CA THR A 25 -12.83 13.00 19.58
C THR A 25 -12.95 11.81 20.54
N LEU A 26 -11.92 11.61 21.36
CA LEU A 26 -11.78 10.58 22.42
C LEU A 26 -11.16 9.24 22.00
N ALA A 27 -9.82 9.21 21.81
CA ALA A 27 -8.97 8.07 22.24
C ALA A 27 -7.45 8.24 21.95
N GLN A 28 -6.95 9.40 21.53
CA GLN A 28 -5.51 9.67 21.68
C GLN A 28 -5.29 10.44 22.98
N MET A 29 -5.36 9.71 24.10
CA MET A 29 -4.46 10.01 25.21
C MET A 29 -3.05 9.82 24.64
N GLN A 30 -2.48 10.89 24.09
CA GLN A 30 -1.04 11.04 24.09
C GLN A 30 -0.65 11.05 25.55
N ILE A 31 -0.15 9.91 26.04
CA ILE A 31 0.62 9.84 27.28
C ILE A 31 2.02 10.31 26.89
N PRO A 32 2.41 11.58 27.14
CA PRO A 32 3.81 11.95 27.05
C PRO A 32 4.60 11.12 28.08
N GLY A 33 5.35 10.12 27.61
CA GLY A 33 6.26 9.36 28.46
C GLY A 33 6.22 7.83 28.34
N VAL A 34 5.31 7.22 27.58
CA VAL A 34 5.41 5.79 27.23
C VAL A 34 6.14 5.67 25.90
N GLY A 35 7.45 5.44 25.99
CA GLY A 35 8.36 5.37 24.85
C GLY A 35 7.91 4.38 23.78
N SER A 36 7.86 4.86 22.54
CA SER A 36 8.72 4.41 21.45
C SER A 36 9.12 2.92 21.42
N MET A 37 8.18 1.99 21.56
CA MET A 37 8.41 0.58 21.25
C MET A 37 7.43 0.01 20.23
N LEU A 38 6.32 0.70 19.97
CA LEU A 38 5.39 0.30 18.93
C LEU A 38 5.65 1.10 17.65
N PRO A 39 5.69 0.42 16.49
CA PRO A 39 5.88 1.11 15.22
C PRO A 39 4.70 2.04 14.97
N ASP A 40 5.00 3.28 14.59
CA ASP A 40 3.98 4.31 14.40
C ASP A 40 3.07 3.93 13.23
N LYS A 41 1.78 3.74 13.54
CA LYS A 41 0.78 3.32 12.55
C LYS A 41 0.66 4.31 11.40
N ALA A 42 0.71 5.62 11.69
CA ALA A 42 0.58 6.63 10.65
C ALA A 42 1.78 6.57 9.71
N GLN A 43 2.98 6.45 10.25
CA GLN A 43 4.20 6.27 9.44
C GLN A 43 4.15 4.98 8.62
N LEU A 44 3.67 3.87 9.20
CA LEU A 44 3.49 2.61 8.48
C LEU A 44 2.51 2.73 7.32
N LEU A 45 1.39 3.43 7.54
CA LEU A 45 0.37 3.65 6.54
C LEU A 45 0.89 4.51 5.40
N GLU A 46 1.59 5.61 5.69
CA GLU A 46 2.27 6.42 4.67
C GLU A 46 3.28 5.61 3.87
N GLN A 47 4.09 4.80 4.55
CA GLN A 47 5.06 3.93 3.88
C GLN A 47 4.39 2.86 3.01
N ALA A 48 3.28 2.28 3.45
CA ALA A 48 2.49 1.32 2.68
C ALA A 48 1.89 1.97 1.43
N GLN A 49 1.31 3.15 1.55
CA GLN A 49 0.78 3.90 0.41
C GLN A 49 1.89 4.25 -0.59
N LYS A 50 3.03 4.76 -0.10
CA LYS A 50 4.18 5.07 -0.93
C LYS A 50 4.70 3.84 -1.68
N LEU A 51 4.78 2.70 -0.99
CA LEU A 51 5.22 1.44 -1.57
C LEU A 51 4.27 0.94 -2.68
N VAL A 52 2.95 0.99 -2.45
CA VAL A 52 1.94 0.66 -3.47
C VAL A 52 2.09 1.59 -4.68
N ALA A 53 2.32 2.88 -4.44
CA ALA A 53 2.53 3.85 -5.51
C ALA A 53 3.83 3.59 -6.30
N ASP A 54 4.96 3.31 -5.63
CA ASP A 54 6.23 2.94 -6.26
C ASP A 54 6.04 1.65 -7.10
N LEU A 55 5.45 0.59 -6.54
CA LEU A 55 5.18 -0.66 -7.26
C LEU A 55 4.26 -0.47 -8.48
N THR A 56 3.19 0.31 -8.35
CA THR A 56 2.28 0.63 -9.45
C THR A 56 3.00 1.41 -10.54
N SER A 57 3.80 2.40 -10.14
CA SER A 57 4.62 3.19 -11.07
C SER A 57 5.66 2.33 -11.76
N MET A 58 6.30 1.41 -11.05
CA MET A 58 7.28 0.47 -11.60
C MET A 58 6.63 -0.47 -12.62
N LYS A 59 5.47 -1.04 -12.28
CA LYS A 59 4.66 -1.84 -13.23
C LYS A 59 4.29 -1.04 -14.47
N SER A 60 3.84 0.20 -14.29
CA SER A 60 3.43 1.07 -15.39
C SER A 60 4.61 1.65 -16.19
N SER A 61 5.82 1.66 -15.63
CA SER A 61 7.00 2.27 -16.27
C SER A 61 7.45 1.50 -17.52
N GLY A 62 7.09 0.22 -17.63
CA GLY A 62 7.53 -0.65 -18.72
C GLY A 62 9.04 -0.94 -18.72
N LYS A 63 9.80 -0.49 -17.70
CA LYS A 63 11.26 -0.67 -17.59
C LYS A 63 11.67 -1.95 -16.86
N LEU A 64 10.70 -2.73 -16.38
CA LEU A 64 10.94 -3.99 -15.69
C LEU A 64 11.11 -5.14 -16.67
N GLY A 65 12.08 -6.02 -16.39
CA GLY A 65 12.13 -7.33 -17.04
C GLY A 65 10.90 -8.19 -16.69
N THR A 66 10.69 -9.28 -17.41
CA THR A 66 9.57 -10.22 -17.18
C THR A 66 9.58 -10.81 -15.77
N ALA A 67 10.76 -11.16 -15.26
CA ALA A 67 10.93 -11.68 -13.90
C ALA A 67 10.59 -10.65 -12.83
N ASP A 68 10.97 -9.39 -13.04
CA ASP A 68 10.71 -8.30 -12.10
C ASP A 68 9.26 -7.84 -12.15
N THR A 69 8.65 -7.87 -13.34
CA THR A 69 7.22 -7.62 -13.51
C THR A 69 6.39 -8.66 -12.76
N ALA A 70 6.75 -9.95 -12.85
CA ALA A 70 6.08 -11.02 -12.09
C ALA A 70 6.22 -10.83 -10.56
N LYS A 71 7.39 -10.37 -10.10
CA LYS A 71 7.59 -10.01 -8.69
C LYS A 71 6.72 -8.83 -8.29
N VAL A 72 6.72 -7.73 -9.05
CA VAL A 72 5.88 -6.56 -8.77
C VAL A 72 4.40 -6.93 -8.76
N ASP A 73 3.95 -7.79 -9.68
CA ASP A 73 2.56 -8.29 -9.73
C ASP A 73 2.20 -9.11 -8.48
N SER A 74 3.16 -9.85 -7.92
CA SER A 74 3.00 -10.59 -6.66
C SER A 74 3.08 -9.70 -5.41
N LEU A 75 3.82 -8.58 -5.47
CA LEU A 75 4.04 -7.67 -4.35
C LEU A 75 2.96 -6.61 -4.21
N LEU A 76 2.39 -6.13 -5.32
CA LEU A 76 1.29 -5.17 -5.37
C LEU A 76 0.12 -5.58 -4.44
N PRO A 77 -0.48 -6.78 -4.58
CA PRO A 77 -1.60 -7.18 -3.74
C PRO A 77 -1.19 -7.32 -2.26
N LYS A 78 0.08 -7.69 -1.96
CA LYS A 78 0.59 -7.76 -0.59
C LYS A 78 0.71 -6.36 0.04
N ALA A 79 1.28 -5.40 -0.69
CA ALA A 79 1.40 -4.03 -0.22
C ALA A 79 0.02 -3.37 -0.06
N THR A 80 -0.92 -3.62 -0.97
CA THR A 80 -2.31 -3.18 -0.84
C THR A 80 -2.98 -3.80 0.38
N ALA A 81 -2.81 -5.10 0.62
CA ALA A 81 -3.35 -5.76 1.81
C ALA A 81 -2.82 -5.14 3.10
N VAL A 82 -1.50 -4.90 3.20
CA VAL A 82 -0.90 -4.21 4.35
C VAL A 82 -1.48 -2.81 4.52
N ASN A 83 -1.63 -2.04 3.43
CA ASN A 83 -2.25 -0.72 3.48
C ASN A 83 -3.71 -0.77 3.95
N THR A 84 -4.51 -1.73 3.46
CA THR A 84 -5.91 -1.91 3.88
C THR A 84 -6.02 -2.32 5.35
N GLU A 85 -5.15 -3.20 5.83
CA GLU A 85 -5.09 -3.57 7.25
C GLU A 85 -4.68 -2.39 8.13
N LEU A 86 -3.68 -1.60 7.71
CA LEU A 86 -3.24 -0.39 8.41
C LEU A 86 -4.31 0.72 8.39
N ALA A 87 -5.10 0.81 7.32
CA ALA A 87 -6.19 1.77 7.18
C ALA A 87 -7.38 1.47 8.10
N LYS A 88 -7.47 0.28 8.70
CA LYS A 88 -8.50 -0.02 9.70
C LYS A 88 -8.39 0.96 10.87
N PRO A 89 -9.51 1.43 11.45
CA PRO A 89 -9.49 2.40 12.54
C PRO A 89 -8.73 1.86 13.76
N GLN A 90 -8.94 0.59 14.09
CA GLN A 90 -8.27 -0.11 15.17
C GLN A 90 -7.47 -1.29 14.62
N VAL A 91 -6.16 -1.28 14.87
CA VAL A 91 -5.23 -2.36 14.51
C VAL A 91 -4.57 -2.79 15.81
N GLU A 92 -4.60 -4.09 16.11
CA GLU A 92 -3.99 -4.58 17.32
C GLU A 92 -2.46 -4.33 17.33
N PRO A 93 -1.83 -4.05 18.48
CA PRO A 93 -0.39 -3.81 18.56
C PRO A 93 0.45 -4.95 17.97
N SER A 94 0.05 -6.21 18.22
CA SER A 94 0.70 -7.39 17.64
C SER A 94 0.56 -7.42 16.12
N ARG A 95 -0.59 -7.02 15.59
CA ARG A 95 -0.82 -6.87 14.14
C ARG A 95 0.00 -5.74 13.56
N LEU A 96 0.12 -4.60 14.25
CA LEU A 96 0.97 -3.49 13.83
C LEU A 96 2.43 -3.92 13.67
N THR A 97 2.98 -4.66 14.63
CA THR A 97 4.35 -5.21 14.53
C THR A 97 4.47 -6.20 13.38
N GLN A 98 3.47 -7.07 13.16
CA GLN A 98 3.46 -7.96 12.00
C GLN A 98 3.41 -7.20 10.67
N LEU A 99 2.54 -6.20 10.56
CA LEU A 99 2.39 -5.35 9.38
C LEU A 99 3.66 -4.56 9.12
N ALA A 100 4.33 -4.07 10.16
CA ALA A 100 5.63 -3.40 10.06
C ALA A 100 6.71 -4.34 9.52
N GLY A 101 6.79 -5.56 10.02
CA GLY A 101 7.70 -6.58 9.49
C GLY A 101 7.43 -6.88 8.01
N GLN A 102 6.15 -7.11 7.67
CA GLN A 102 5.72 -7.33 6.29
C GLN A 102 6.07 -6.15 5.39
N LEU A 103 5.85 -4.93 5.86
CA LEU A 103 6.14 -3.72 5.11
C LEU A 103 7.64 -3.53 4.89
N GLY A 104 8.46 -3.79 5.90
CA GLY A 104 9.92 -3.75 5.79
C GLY A 104 10.45 -4.77 4.79
N ASP A 105 9.95 -6.02 4.82
CA ASP A 105 10.30 -7.05 3.84
C ASP A 105 9.86 -6.67 2.42
N LEU A 106 8.67 -6.09 2.26
CA LEU A 106 8.19 -5.61 0.97
C LEU A 106 9.06 -4.45 0.46
N GLN A 107 9.39 -3.47 1.31
CA GLN A 107 10.29 -2.37 0.96
C GLN A 107 11.66 -2.87 0.51
N LYS A 108 12.20 -3.90 1.18
CA LYS A 108 13.48 -4.51 0.79
C LYS A 108 13.40 -5.17 -0.59
N GLN A 109 12.31 -5.88 -0.88
CA GLN A 109 12.08 -6.49 -2.19
C GLN A 109 11.91 -5.43 -3.29
N VAL A 110 11.18 -4.35 -3.01
CA VAL A 110 11.01 -3.23 -3.94
C VAL A 110 12.31 -2.47 -4.14
N GLY A 111 13.10 -2.28 -3.09
CA GLY A 111 14.44 -1.69 -3.18
C GLY A 111 15.36 -2.50 -4.09
N ALA A 112 15.34 -3.84 -3.97
CA ALA A 112 16.07 -4.72 -4.88
C ALA A 112 15.57 -4.59 -6.33
N LEU A 113 14.25 -4.57 -6.53
CA LEU A 113 13.62 -4.36 -7.86
C LEU A 113 13.96 -3.00 -8.47
N LYS A 114 14.06 -1.96 -7.65
CA LYS A 114 14.44 -0.60 -8.09
C LYS A 114 15.93 -0.51 -8.40
N GLY A 115 16.76 -1.27 -7.69
CA GLY A 115 18.19 -1.38 -7.96
C GLY A 115 18.50 -2.01 -9.32
N VAL A 116 17.70 -2.99 -9.76
CA VAL A 116 17.90 -3.64 -11.08
C VAL A 116 17.36 -2.84 -12.26
N MET A 117 16.53 -1.81 -12.03
CA MET A 117 16.07 -0.87 -13.06
C MET A 117 17.14 0.15 -13.50
N LYS A 118 18.28 0.19 -12.81
CA LYS A 118 19.31 1.23 -12.98
C LYS A 118 20.26 0.92 -14.12
#